data_AF-A0A1H8L5X3-F1
#
_entry.id   AF-A0A1H8L5X3-F1
#
_cell.length_a   1.000
_cell.length_b   1.000
_cell.length_c   1.000
_cell.angle_alpha   90.00
_cell.angle_beta   90.00
_cell.angle_gamma   90.00
#
_symmetry.space_group_name_H-M   'P 1'
#
loop_
_entity.id
_entity.type
_entity.pdbx_description
1 polymer ?
#
loop_
_entity_poly.entity_id
_entity_poly.type
_entity_poly.pdbx_seq_one_letter_code
_entity_poly.pdbx_strand_id
1 'polypeptide(L)' 'MDLTEKMMSLVSQWQESGQSQRKFCLSQGVTLGKFSYWVAKSKEDFQGDGFIWFSCRV' A
#
# COMPACT_ATOMS: atom_id res chain seq x y z
N MET A 1 -7.19 18.85 3.96
CA MET A 1 -7.25 17.47 3.46
C MET A 1 -5.83 16.98 3.36
N ASP A 2 -5.42 16.14 4.29
CA ASP A 2 -4.04 15.71 4.42
C ASP A 2 -3.69 14.65 3.37
N LEU A 3 -2.45 14.66 2.87
CA LEU A 3 -1.95 13.66 1.92
C LEU A 3 -1.94 12.25 2.53
N THR A 4 -1.78 12.19 3.85
CA THR A 4 -1.76 10.96 4.66
C THR A 4 -3.12 10.27 4.64
N GLU A 5 -4.20 11.03 4.88
CA GLU A 5 -5.57 10.49 4.89
C GLU A 5 -5.98 9.90 3.54
N LYS A 6 -5.62 10.58 2.44
CA LYS A 6 -5.86 10.08 1.08
C LYS A 6 -5.14 8.76 0.83
N MET A 7 -3.89 8.64 1.27
CA MET A 7 -3.09 7.43 1.08
C MET A 7 -3.58 6.28 1.96
N MET A 8 -3.96 6.54 3.21
CA MET A 8 -4.58 5.55 4.10
C MET A 8 -5.91 5.03 3.54
N SER A 9 -6.76 5.93 3.01
CA SER A 9 -8.01 5.53 2.35
C SER A 9 -7.76 4.63 1.13
N LEU A 10 -6.74 4.93 0.32
CA LEU A 10 -6.34 4.08 -0.80
C LEU A 10 -5.85 2.70 -0.35
N VAL A 11 -5.08 2.63 0.74
CA VAL A 11 -4.62 1.36 1.31
C VAL A 11 -5.80 0.54 1.84
N SER A 12 -6.79 1.15 2.50
CA SER A 12 -8.00 0.46 2.96
C SER A 12 -8.82 -0.09 1.79
N GLN A 13 -9.06 0.73 0.76
CA GLN A 13 -9.78 0.30 -0.45
C GLN A 13 -9.07 -0.85 -1.17
N TRP A 14 -7.74 -0.83 -1.21
CA TRP A 14 -6.92 -1.92 -1.73
C TRP A 14 -7.07 -3.20 -0.90
N GLN A 15 -7.04 -3.06 0.43
CA GLN A 15 -7.16 -4.18 1.37
C GLN A 15 -8.54 -4.85 1.27
N GLU A 16 -9.62 -4.06 1.11
CA GLU A 16 -10.97 -4.57 0.85
C GLU A 16 -11.11 -5.20 -0.54
N SER A 17 -10.41 -4.65 -1.54
CA SER A 17 -10.45 -5.18 -2.90
C SER A 17 -9.74 -6.53 -3.05
N GLY A 18 -8.80 -6.87 -2.17
CA GLY A 18 -7.99 -8.09 -2.25
C GLY A 18 -7.14 -8.22 -3.52
N GLN A 19 -6.97 -7.12 -4.28
CA GLN A 19 -6.22 -7.11 -5.54
C GLN A 19 -4.72 -7.00 -5.28
N SER A 20 -3.87 -7.42 -6.21
CA SER A 20 -2.42 -7.20 -6.07
C SER A 20 -2.06 -5.72 -6.16
N GLN A 21 -1.08 -5.27 -5.37
CA GLN A 21 -0.64 -3.86 -5.32
C GLN A 21 -0.37 -3.26 -6.71
N ARG A 22 0.25 -4.04 -7.61
CA ARG A 22 0.50 -3.64 -9.00
C ARG A 22 -0.77 -3.26 -9.75
N LYS A 23 -1.81 -4.10 -9.67
CA LYS A 23 -3.09 -3.90 -10.39
C LYS A 23 -3.84 -2.68 -9.84
N PHE A 24 -3.81 -2.49 -8.53
CA PHE A 24 -4.41 -1.33 -7.87
C PHE A 24 -3.64 -0.03 -8.19
N CYS A 25 -2.31 -0.05 -8.16
CA CYS A 25 -1.45 1.07 -8.55
C CYS A 25 -1.66 1.49 -10.01
N LEU A 26 -1.79 0.51 -10.93
CA LEU A 26 -2.11 0.75 -12.33
C LEU A 26 -3.46 1.44 -12.51
N SER A 27 -4.48 1.02 -11.75
CA SER A 27 -5.83 1.61 -11.81
C SER A 27 -5.91 3.02 -11.21
N GLN A 28 -5.17 3.27 -10.13
CA GLN A 28 -5.18 4.54 -9.40
C GLN A 28 -4.10 5.53 -9.86
N GLY A 29 -3.21 5.14 -10.78
CA GLY A 29 -2.09 5.98 -11.24
C GLY A 29 -1.06 6.28 -10.14
N VAL A 30 -0.95 5.42 -9.13
CA VAL A 30 -0.01 5.59 -8.01
C VAL A 30 1.24 4.75 -8.27
N THR A 31 2.41 5.34 -8.03
CA THR A 31 3.67 4.60 -8.15
C THR A 31 3.76 3.51 -7.09
N LEU A 32 4.10 2.29 -7.52
CA LEU A 32 4.22 1.12 -6.64
C LEU A 32 5.14 1.38 -5.44
N GLY A 33 6.24 2.12 -5.62
CA GLY A 33 7.15 2.46 -4.52
C GLY A 33 6.49 3.32 -3.43
N LYS A 34 5.73 4.35 -3.84
CA LYS A 34 4.99 5.20 -2.89
C LYS A 34 3.89 4.40 -2.20
N PHE A 35 3.17 3.57 -2.94
CA PHE A 35 2.11 2.73 -2.37
C PHE A 35 2.65 1.68 -1.41
N SER A 36 3.75 1.01 -1.75
CA SER A 36 4.41 0.02 -0.89
C SER A 36 4.88 0.62 0.43
N TYR A 37 5.36 1.87 0.42
CA TYR A 37 5.69 2.59 1.64
C TYR A 37 4.46 2.78 2.53
N TRP A 38 3.32 3.19 1.96
CA TRP A 38 2.08 3.38 2.74
C TRP A 38 1.46 2.08 3.24
N VAL A 39 1.59 0.98 2.49
CA VAL A 39 1.18 -0.35 2.95
C VAL A 39 2.09 -0.85 4.07
N ALA A 40 3.40 -0.59 3.99
CA ALA A 40 4.31 -0.90 5.10
C ALA A 40 3.96 -0.06 6.33
N LYS A 41 3.77 1.25 6.15
CA LYS A 41 3.36 2.19 7.18
C LYS A 41 2.05 1.78 7.87
N SER A 42 1.05 1.33 7.12
CA SER A 42 -0.23 0.86 7.69
C SER A 42 -0.09 -0.44 8.47
N LYS A 43 0.91 -1.27 8.15
CA LYS A 43 1.24 -2.49 8.88
C LYS A 43 2.11 -2.22 10.12
N GLU A 44 3.07 -1.31 10.01
CA GLU A 44 3.94 -0.89 11.12
C GLU A 44 3.16 -0.23 12.25
N ASP A 45 2.11 0.53 11.93
CA ASP A 45 1.18 1.07 12.94
C ASP A 45 0.45 -0.04 13.71
N PHE A 46 0.32 -1.22 13.11
CA PHE A 46 -0.31 -2.41 13.70
C PHE A 46 0.67 -3.38 14.36
N GLN A 47 1.94 -3.42 13.93
CA GLN A 47 2.98 -4.33 14.44
C GLN A 47 4.36 -3.72 14.16
N GLY A 48 5.03 -3.27 15.23
CA GLY A 48 6.47 -3.09 15.19
C GLY A 48 7.15 -4.43 14.87
N ASP A 49 8.24 -4.35 14.10
CA ASP A 49 9.10 -5.45 13.66
C ASP A 49 8.59 -6.31 12.47
N GLY A 50 9.29 -6.21 11.33
CA GLY A 50 9.18 -7.19 10.25
C GLY A 50 9.25 -6.60 8.84
N PHE A 51 10.46 -6.23 8.42
CA PHE A 51 10.80 -5.88 7.04
C PHE A 51 10.43 -7.02 6.07
N ILE A 52 9.30 -6.89 5.37
CA ILE A 52 8.90 -7.81 4.28
C ILE A 52 9.20 -7.13 2.95
N TRP A 53 10.34 -7.49 2.37
CA TRP A 53 10.69 -7.20 0.98
C TRP A 53 9.69 -7.93 0.07
N PHE A 54 8.69 -7.23 -0.47
CA PHE A 54 7.79 -7.79 -1.47
C PHE A 54 8.60 -8.12 -2.73
N SER A 55 9.05 -9.37 -2.82
CA SER A 55 9.44 -10.03 -4.07
C SER A 55 8.21 -10.08 -4.96
N CYS A 56 8.06 -9.14 -5.89
CA CYS A 56 7.12 -9.29 -7.00
C CYS A 56 7.91 -9.74 -8.23
N ARG A 57 8.10 -11.06 -8.36
CA ARG A 57 8.66 -11.70 -9.55
C ARG A 57 7.57 -11.80 -10.62
N VAL A 58 7.83 -11.10 -11.72
CA VAL A 58 7.18 -11.06 -13.06
C VAL A 58 5.69 -11.38 -13.07
#